data_AF-A0A6N8V281-F1
#
_entry.id   AF-A0A6N8V281-F1
#
_cell.length_a   1.000
_cell.length_b   1.000
_cell.length_c   1.000
_cell.angle_alpha   90.00
_cell.angle_beta   90.00
_cell.angle_gamma   90.00
#
_symmetry.space_group_name_H-M   'P 1'
#
loop_
_entity.id
_entity.type
_entity.pdbx_description
1 polymer ?
#
loop_
_entity_poly.entity_id
_entity_poly.type
_entity_poly.pdbx_seq_one_letter_code
_entity_poly.pdbx_strand_id
1 'polypeptide(L)'
;MAGPGVNEQLQYEPQEPCSPLLALGVGLQGVMLVLAPTVLIVAVSVKSAGQDDDYLTWALFAMLIINAVITAMQARRIGRVGAGYMVITGPTVQFVVVVAAAISEGGPELLASLMVASSLLQFALAAWLPIVRRIITPVVSGVVLMLVAATVLPVAVEQVRQVQEGVSPVVGPSGARFTLAAAVVLSVRGPLSWRPWSPLISIAAGCVLTALLGAYEVQRVIDAPWFGVPEPRFPGFDLTPGVEFWALLPTFAILTLVLGIKVISDTMVVQQASFREPRAIDFRHVQGGINANSIGMVLA
;
A
#
# COMPACT_ATOMS: atom_id res chain seq x y z
N MET A 1 30.94 25.69 1.11
CA MET A 1 30.88 24.41 0.36
C MET A 1 30.30 23.38 1.31
N ALA A 2 29.09 22.89 1.05
CA ALA A 2 28.50 21.82 1.84
C ALA A 2 29.38 20.56 1.71
N GLY A 3 29.52 19.80 2.80
CA GLY A 3 30.32 18.56 2.80
C GLY A 3 29.79 17.53 1.80
N PRO A 4 30.61 16.53 1.40
CA PRO A 4 30.16 15.48 0.49
C PRO A 4 28.93 14.76 1.08
N GLY A 5 27.80 14.79 0.34
CA GLY A 5 26.57 14.08 0.70
C GLY A 5 25.42 14.92 1.25
N VAL A 6 25.55 16.25 1.36
CA VAL A 6 24.44 17.12 1.78
C VAL A 6 23.37 17.23 0.69
N ASN A 7 22.12 16.94 1.04
CA ASN A 7 20.98 17.07 0.14
C ASN A 7 20.45 18.52 0.14
N GLU A 8 21.00 19.34 -0.75
CA GLU A 8 20.59 20.75 -0.92
C GLU A 8 19.17 20.92 -1.48
N GLN A 9 18.53 19.85 -1.98
CA GLN A 9 17.16 19.91 -2.51
C GLN A 9 16.09 19.76 -1.41
N LEU A 10 16.47 19.33 -0.21
CA LEU A 10 15.53 19.11 0.90
C LEU A 10 15.16 20.45 1.57
N GLN A 11 13.91 20.86 1.35
CA GLN A 11 13.39 22.14 1.84
C GLN A 11 13.08 22.13 3.34
N TYR A 12 12.56 21.02 3.86
CA TYR A 12 12.14 20.89 5.28
C TYR A 12 12.63 19.57 5.88
N GLU A 13 13.23 19.63 7.06
CA GLU A 13 13.46 18.46 7.91
C GLU A 13 12.22 18.15 8.79
N PRO A 14 12.04 16.91 9.30
CA PRO A 14 10.88 16.52 10.10
C PRO A 14 10.57 17.37 11.32
N GLN A 15 11.58 18.06 11.86
CA GLN A 15 11.46 18.90 13.05
C GLN A 15 11.16 20.37 12.72
N GLU A 16 11.30 20.75 11.45
CA GLU A 16 11.14 22.13 11.01
C GLU A 16 9.66 22.44 10.79
N PRO A 17 9.18 23.61 11.26
CA PRO A 17 7.80 24.01 11.01
C PRO A 17 7.59 24.26 9.52
N CYS A 18 6.56 23.63 8.96
CA CYS A 18 6.12 23.81 7.59
C CYS A 18 4.86 24.68 7.56
N SER A 19 4.67 25.47 6.49
CA SER A 19 3.42 26.21 6.28
C SER A 19 2.24 25.22 6.21
N PRO A 20 1.11 25.48 6.91
CA PRO A 20 -0.03 24.57 6.93
C PRO A 20 -0.56 24.22 5.53
N LEU A 21 -0.51 25.18 4.60
CA LEU A 21 -0.95 24.95 3.22
C LEU A 21 -0.02 23.99 2.46
N LEU A 22 1.29 24.10 2.70
CA LEU A 22 2.27 23.21 2.08
C LEU A 22 2.15 21.80 2.68
N ALA A 23 1.99 21.69 4.00
CA ALA A 23 1.74 20.42 4.67
C ALA A 23 0.46 19.74 4.15
N LEU A 24 -0.63 20.51 3.98
CA LEU A 24 -1.87 20.02 3.39
C LEU A 24 -1.65 19.55 1.94
N GLY A 25 -0.92 20.31 1.13
CA GLY A 25 -0.63 19.96 -0.27
C GLY A 25 0.17 18.67 -0.41
N VAL A 26 1.23 18.50 0.38
CA VAL A 26 2.06 17.27 0.39
C VAL A 26 1.26 16.09 0.95
N GLY A 27 0.45 16.30 1.98
CA GLY A 27 -0.45 15.28 2.52
C GLY A 27 -1.47 14.81 1.47
N LEU A 28 -2.13 15.75 0.80
CA LEU A 28 -3.08 15.45 -0.28
C LEU A 28 -2.42 14.69 -1.43
N GLN A 29 -1.21 15.11 -1.83
CA GLN A 29 -0.42 14.41 -2.83
C GLN A 29 -0.15 12.95 -2.41
N GLY A 30 0.25 12.75 -1.15
CA GLY A 30 0.47 11.42 -0.59
C GLY A 30 -0.76 10.53 -0.65
N VAL A 31 -1.93 11.09 -0.28
CA VAL A 31 -3.23 10.39 -0.36
C VAL A 31 -3.54 10.00 -1.80
N MET A 32 -3.36 10.91 -2.76
CA MET A 32 -3.64 10.62 -4.17
C MET A 32 -2.75 9.51 -4.73
N LEU A 33 -1.50 9.41 -4.27
CA LEU A 33 -0.56 8.37 -4.70
C LEU A 33 -0.91 6.98 -4.15
N VAL A 34 -1.47 6.89 -2.94
CA VAL A 34 -1.82 5.60 -2.32
C VAL A 34 -3.26 5.16 -2.62
N LEU A 35 -4.13 6.09 -3.01
CA LEU A 35 -5.55 5.81 -3.27
C LEU A 35 -5.73 4.77 -4.38
N ALA A 36 -5.14 5.01 -5.55
CA ALA A 36 -5.26 4.10 -6.70
C ALA A 36 -4.77 2.67 -6.40
N PRO A 37 -3.56 2.44 -5.85
CA PRO A 37 -3.13 1.08 -5.52
C PRO A 37 -3.96 0.45 -4.41
N THR A 38 -4.45 1.23 -3.43
CA THR A 38 -5.34 0.71 -2.38
C THR A 38 -6.64 0.17 -2.97
N VAL A 39 -7.31 0.98 -3.80
CA VAL A 39 -8.56 0.60 -4.44
C VAL A 39 -8.36 -0.62 -5.32
N LEU A 40 -7.28 -0.65 -6.11
CA LEU A 40 -6.95 -1.79 -6.96
C LEU A 40 -6.74 -3.06 -6.15
N ILE A 41 -5.89 -3.04 -5.13
CA ILE A 41 -5.54 -4.24 -4.36
C ILE A 41 -6.77 -4.82 -3.65
N VAL A 42 -7.59 -3.97 -3.01
CA VAL A 42 -8.82 -4.42 -2.36
C VAL A 42 -9.80 -4.96 -3.41
N ALA A 43 -10.04 -4.24 -4.51
CA ALA A 43 -10.97 -4.67 -5.54
C ALA A 43 -10.60 -6.02 -6.16
N VAL A 44 -9.33 -6.23 -6.47
CA VAL A 44 -8.86 -7.51 -7.02
C VAL A 44 -9.01 -8.62 -6.00
N SER A 45 -8.61 -8.39 -4.74
CA SER A 45 -8.70 -9.41 -3.68
C SER A 45 -10.15 -9.84 -3.42
N VAL A 46 -11.08 -8.88 -3.38
CA VAL A 46 -12.49 -9.13 -3.10
C VAL A 46 -13.21 -9.78 -4.29
N LYS A 47 -13.01 -9.27 -5.51
CA LYS A 47 -13.66 -9.82 -6.71
C LYS A 47 -13.13 -11.20 -7.08
N SER A 48 -11.84 -11.46 -6.89
CA SER A 48 -11.28 -12.81 -7.12
C SER A 48 -11.77 -13.83 -6.10
N ALA A 49 -12.23 -13.39 -4.92
CA ALA A 49 -12.90 -14.23 -3.94
C ALA A 49 -14.41 -14.43 -4.21
N GLY A 50 -14.94 -13.90 -5.33
CA GLY A 50 -16.34 -14.05 -5.70
C GLY A 50 -17.34 -13.28 -4.82
N GLN A 51 -16.89 -12.27 -4.08
CA GLN A 51 -17.77 -11.42 -3.27
C GLN A 51 -18.51 -10.40 -4.12
N ASP A 52 -19.63 -9.89 -3.59
CA ASP A 52 -20.48 -8.90 -4.24
C ASP A 52 -19.90 -7.47 -4.17
N ASP A 53 -20.52 -6.57 -4.93
CA ASP A 53 -20.13 -5.16 -4.99
C ASP A 53 -20.43 -4.43 -3.64
N ASP A 54 -21.36 -4.96 -2.82
CA ASP A 54 -21.69 -4.43 -1.49
C ASP A 54 -20.55 -4.68 -0.50
N TYR A 55 -20.06 -5.94 -0.40
CA TYR A 55 -18.89 -6.27 0.40
C TYR A 55 -17.65 -5.52 -0.08
N LEU A 56 -17.46 -5.39 -1.40
CA LEU A 56 -16.37 -4.61 -1.98
C LEU A 56 -16.40 -3.15 -1.51
N THR A 57 -17.56 -2.50 -1.60
CA THR A 57 -17.73 -1.10 -1.19
C THR A 57 -17.41 -0.94 0.30
N TRP A 58 -17.93 -1.84 1.13
CA TRP A 58 -17.63 -1.86 2.56
C TRP A 58 -16.12 -2.04 2.84
N ALA A 59 -15.48 -3.02 2.20
CA ALA A 59 -14.06 -3.34 2.40
C ALA A 59 -13.14 -2.19 1.95
N LEU A 60 -13.50 -1.51 0.86
CA LEU A 60 -12.78 -0.33 0.37
C LEU A 60 -12.82 0.81 1.39
N PHE A 61 -14.00 1.16 1.89
CA PHE A 61 -14.12 2.22 2.89
C PHE A 61 -13.43 1.87 4.21
N ALA A 62 -13.58 0.63 4.68
CA ALA A 62 -12.88 0.15 5.88
C ALA A 62 -11.36 0.26 5.72
N MET A 63 -10.81 -0.24 4.60
CA MET A 63 -9.37 -0.18 4.32
C MET A 63 -8.85 1.26 4.20
N LEU A 64 -9.61 2.18 3.59
CA LEU A 64 -9.22 3.59 3.51
C LEU A 64 -9.14 4.24 4.88
N ILE A 65 -10.08 3.96 5.78
CA ILE A 65 -10.05 4.45 7.17
C ILE A 65 -8.85 3.86 7.90
N ILE A 66 -8.60 2.56 7.78
CA ILE A 66 -7.47 1.89 8.43
C ILE A 66 -6.16 2.49 7.92
N ASN A 67 -5.97 2.64 6.60
CA ASN A 67 -4.78 3.27 6.03
C ASN A 67 -4.57 4.70 6.53
N ALA A 68 -5.64 5.48 6.69
CA ALA A 68 -5.57 6.82 7.25
C ALA A 68 -5.12 6.81 8.72
N VAL A 69 -5.69 5.92 9.54
CA VAL A 69 -5.31 5.74 10.95
C VAL A 69 -3.85 5.32 11.06
N ILE A 70 -3.42 4.31 10.29
CA ILE A 70 -2.05 3.81 10.34
C ILE A 70 -1.06 4.85 9.81
N THR A 71 -1.38 5.56 8.73
CA THR A 71 -0.53 6.65 8.23
C THR A 71 -0.39 7.77 9.27
N ALA A 72 -1.46 8.12 9.98
CA ALA A 72 -1.41 9.08 11.08
C ALA A 72 -0.56 8.57 12.26
N MET A 73 -0.67 7.28 12.59
CA MET A 73 0.17 6.63 13.60
C MET A 73 1.64 6.54 13.15
N GLN A 74 1.92 6.39 11.86
CA GLN A 74 3.30 6.41 11.35
C GLN A 74 3.93 7.79 11.46
N ALA A 75 3.15 8.84 11.15
CA ALA A 75 3.61 10.22 11.23
C ALA A 75 3.96 10.66 12.67
N ARG A 76 3.35 10.06 13.68
CA ARG A 76 3.55 10.41 15.10
C ARG A 76 4.12 9.25 15.89
N ARG A 77 5.25 9.47 16.55
CA ARG A 77 5.80 8.48 17.45
C ARG A 77 5.12 8.55 18.83
N ILE A 78 4.31 7.55 19.15
CA ILE A 78 3.70 7.36 20.47
C ILE A 78 4.34 6.14 21.12
N GLY A 79 5.34 6.37 21.97
CA GLY A 79 6.11 5.30 22.62
C GLY A 79 6.90 4.44 21.63
N ARG A 80 6.49 3.16 21.50
CA ARG A 80 7.07 2.16 20.59
C ARG A 80 6.26 2.00 19.31
N VAL A 81 5.29 2.85 19.04
CA VAL A 81 4.43 2.80 17.85
C VAL A 81 4.65 4.05 17.01
N GLY A 82 4.75 3.85 15.70
CA GLY A 82 4.94 4.92 14.71
C GLY A 82 6.41 5.17 14.37
N ALA A 83 6.68 5.33 13.08
CA ALA A 83 8.01 5.67 12.59
C ALA A 83 8.46 7.09 12.98
N GLY A 84 7.53 8.01 13.25
CA GLY A 84 7.84 9.43 13.46
C GLY A 84 8.23 10.18 12.18
N TYR A 85 7.91 9.60 11.02
CA TYR A 85 8.16 10.17 9.70
C TYR A 85 6.90 10.01 8.83
N MET A 86 6.81 10.76 7.73
CA MET A 86 5.73 10.63 6.76
C MET A 86 5.87 9.33 5.96
N VAL A 87 5.43 8.21 6.55
CA VAL A 87 5.35 6.90 5.91
C VAL A 87 3.89 6.65 5.55
N ILE A 88 3.56 6.86 4.28
CA ILE A 88 2.22 6.61 3.76
C ILE A 88 2.04 5.09 3.65
N THR A 89 1.02 4.57 4.32
CA THR A 89 0.77 3.13 4.42
C THR A 89 -0.44 2.74 3.56
N GLY A 90 -0.37 1.55 2.95
CA GLY A 90 -1.46 0.97 2.18
C GLY A 90 -1.31 -0.55 2.08
N PRO A 91 -2.33 -1.24 1.56
CA PRO A 91 -2.26 -2.69 1.36
C PRO A 91 -1.17 -3.04 0.37
N THR A 92 -0.68 -4.28 0.44
CA THR A 92 0.37 -4.77 -0.45
C THR A 92 -0.15 -5.85 -1.37
N VAL A 93 0.22 -5.77 -2.64
CA VAL A 93 -0.25 -6.69 -3.69
C VAL A 93 0.17 -8.14 -3.45
N GLN A 94 1.21 -8.36 -2.63
CA GLN A 94 1.69 -9.70 -2.25
C GLN A 94 0.61 -10.53 -1.53
N PHE A 95 -0.35 -9.88 -0.88
CA PHE A 95 -1.42 -10.55 -0.15
C PHE A 95 -2.63 -10.87 -1.01
N VAL A 96 -2.76 -10.32 -2.22
CA VAL A 96 -4.00 -10.42 -3.04
C VAL A 96 -4.50 -11.85 -3.19
N VAL A 97 -3.62 -12.76 -3.61
CA VAL A 97 -3.99 -14.17 -3.88
C VAL A 97 -4.40 -14.89 -2.60
N VAL A 98 -3.68 -14.66 -1.49
CA VAL A 98 -3.89 -15.39 -0.25
C VAL A 98 -5.10 -14.84 0.52
N VAL A 99 -5.32 -13.53 0.44
CA VAL A 99 -6.54 -12.87 0.93
C VAL A 99 -7.75 -13.38 0.17
N ALA A 100 -7.67 -13.47 -1.16
CA ALA A 100 -8.76 -14.01 -1.97
C ALA A 100 -9.08 -15.47 -1.59
N ALA A 101 -8.05 -16.31 -1.42
CA ALA A 101 -8.21 -17.68 -0.97
C ALA A 101 -8.90 -17.77 0.39
N ALA A 102 -8.44 -16.99 1.40
CA ALA A 102 -9.03 -16.97 2.72
C ALA A 102 -10.52 -16.58 2.71
N ILE A 103 -10.88 -15.55 1.94
CA ILE A 103 -12.28 -15.13 1.79
C ILE A 103 -13.10 -16.22 1.08
N SER A 104 -12.56 -16.86 0.05
CA SER A 104 -13.30 -17.89 -0.71
C SER A 104 -13.49 -19.20 0.07
N GLU A 105 -12.54 -19.56 0.93
CA GLU A 105 -12.56 -20.84 1.66
C GLU A 105 -13.34 -20.75 2.98
N GLY A 106 -13.16 -19.67 3.75
CA GLY A 106 -13.76 -19.51 5.08
C GLY A 106 -14.38 -18.14 5.33
N GLY A 107 -14.55 -17.33 4.28
CA GLY A 107 -15.19 -16.02 4.37
C GLY A 107 -14.31 -14.92 4.99
N PRO A 108 -14.87 -13.71 5.11
CA PRO A 108 -14.21 -12.56 5.73
C PRO A 108 -13.75 -12.79 7.18
N GLU A 109 -14.44 -13.66 7.94
CA GLU A 109 -14.10 -14.02 9.32
C GLU A 109 -12.78 -14.79 9.42
N LEU A 110 -12.55 -15.74 8.50
CA LEU A 110 -11.29 -16.47 8.41
C LEU A 110 -10.13 -15.54 8.06
N LEU A 111 -10.34 -14.62 7.11
CA LEU A 111 -9.35 -13.60 6.77
C LEU A 111 -8.97 -12.77 8.00
N ALA A 112 -9.95 -12.26 8.75
CA ALA A 112 -9.70 -11.45 9.95
C ALA A 112 -8.88 -12.23 10.99
N SER A 113 -9.23 -13.50 11.24
CA SER A 113 -8.47 -14.36 12.15
C SER A 113 -7.04 -14.62 11.67
N LEU A 114 -6.82 -14.84 10.38
CA LEU A 114 -5.48 -15.04 9.80
C LEU A 114 -4.64 -13.76 9.83
N MET A 115 -5.25 -12.60 9.60
CA MET A 115 -4.60 -11.29 9.73
C MET A 115 -4.14 -11.03 11.16
N VAL A 116 -5.01 -11.24 12.15
CA VAL A 116 -4.66 -11.12 13.56
C VAL A 116 -3.58 -12.12 13.95
N ALA A 117 -3.73 -13.40 13.61
CA ALA A 117 -2.76 -14.45 13.96
C ALA A 117 -1.38 -14.18 13.35
N SER A 118 -1.33 -13.77 12.07
CA SER A 118 -0.07 -13.48 11.39
C SER A 118 0.58 -12.18 11.86
N SER A 119 -0.20 -11.16 12.23
CA SER A 119 0.34 -9.90 12.79
C SER A 119 1.18 -10.10 14.05
N LEU A 120 0.90 -11.14 14.84
CA LEU A 120 1.72 -11.52 16.01
C LEU A 120 3.17 -11.81 15.63
N LEU A 121 3.40 -12.42 14.47
CA LEU A 121 4.76 -12.65 13.95
C LEU A 121 5.45 -11.34 13.60
N GLN A 122 4.70 -10.35 13.12
CA GLN A 122 5.26 -9.04 12.84
C GLN A 122 5.57 -8.25 14.11
N PHE A 123 4.72 -8.34 15.14
CA PHE A 123 5.05 -7.83 16.47
C PHE A 123 6.30 -8.52 17.06
N ALA A 124 6.42 -9.84 16.89
CA ALA A 124 7.62 -10.58 17.30
C ALA A 124 8.87 -10.11 16.52
N LEU A 125 8.74 -9.90 15.21
CA LEU A 125 9.80 -9.33 14.38
C LEU A 125 10.21 -7.93 14.87
N ALA A 126 9.25 -7.08 15.22
CA ALA A 126 9.52 -5.76 15.79
C ALA A 126 10.29 -5.89 17.11
N ALA A 127 9.92 -6.83 17.99
CA ALA A 127 10.63 -7.08 19.24
C ALA A 127 12.06 -7.59 19.03
N TRP A 128 12.27 -8.46 18.04
CA TRP A 128 13.58 -9.04 17.69
C TRP A 128 14.41 -8.23 16.70
N LEU A 129 13.95 -7.04 16.31
CA LEU A 129 14.67 -6.14 15.40
C LEU A 129 16.15 -5.92 15.77
N PRO A 130 16.56 -5.81 17.05
CA PRO A 130 17.98 -5.68 17.41
C PRO A 130 18.88 -6.83 16.95
N ILE A 131 18.30 -8.03 16.79
CA ILE A 131 18.97 -9.24 16.29
C ILE A 131 18.93 -9.24 14.75
N VAL A 132 17.74 -9.03 14.18
CA VAL A 132 17.51 -9.14 12.73
C VAL A 132 18.20 -8.02 11.94
N ARG A 133 18.42 -6.84 12.55
CA ARG A 133 19.12 -5.71 11.89
C ARG A 133 20.54 -6.04 11.42
N ARG A 134 21.17 -7.10 11.91
CA ARG A 134 22.49 -7.55 11.41
C ARG A 134 22.41 -8.08 9.97
N ILE A 135 21.25 -8.56 9.56
CA ILE A 135 21.00 -9.14 8.23
C ILE A 135 20.45 -8.06 7.28
N ILE A 136 19.68 -7.11 7.81
CA ILE A 136 19.02 -6.08 7.00
C ILE A 136 19.99 -4.93 6.73
N THR A 137 20.75 -5.07 5.64
CA THR A 137 21.62 -4.02 5.09
C THR A 137 20.91 -3.29 3.96
N PRO A 138 21.36 -2.08 3.55
CA PRO A 138 20.82 -1.39 2.39
C PRO A 138 20.80 -2.24 1.11
N VAL A 139 21.78 -3.13 0.94
CA VAL A 139 21.84 -4.08 -0.19
C VAL A 139 20.68 -5.08 -0.11
N VAL A 140 20.45 -5.68 1.06
CA VAL A 140 19.32 -6.62 1.26
C VAL A 140 17.99 -5.92 1.06
N SER A 141 17.83 -4.71 1.61
CA SER A 141 16.64 -3.88 1.39
C SER A 141 16.39 -3.59 -0.10
N GLY A 142 17.42 -3.25 -0.85
CA GLY A 142 17.32 -3.03 -2.31
C GLY A 142 16.90 -4.28 -3.07
N VAL A 143 17.50 -5.44 -2.76
CA VAL A 143 17.13 -6.72 -3.38
C VAL A 143 15.69 -7.11 -3.04
N VAL A 144 15.27 -6.96 -1.79
CA VAL A 144 13.88 -7.23 -1.38
C VAL A 144 12.91 -6.34 -2.15
N LEU A 145 13.21 -5.04 -2.29
CA LEU A 145 12.37 -4.12 -3.05
C LEU A 145 12.25 -4.54 -4.53
N MET A 146 13.36 -4.99 -5.15
CA MET A 146 13.36 -5.51 -6.51
C MET A 146 12.53 -6.81 -6.64
N LEU A 147 12.66 -7.72 -5.68
CA LEU A 147 11.88 -8.97 -5.66
C LEU A 147 10.39 -8.68 -5.49
N VAL A 148 10.01 -7.76 -4.59
CA VAL A 148 8.62 -7.31 -4.45
C VAL A 148 8.10 -6.82 -5.79
N ALA A 149 8.82 -5.92 -6.45
CA ALA A 149 8.41 -5.40 -7.76
C ALA A 149 8.29 -6.50 -8.82
N ALA A 150 9.22 -7.46 -8.85
CA ALA A 150 9.21 -8.58 -9.78
C ALA A 150 8.01 -9.53 -9.55
N THR A 151 7.59 -9.75 -8.29
CA THR A 151 6.42 -10.61 -8.01
C THR A 151 5.09 -9.92 -8.29
N VAL A 152 5.05 -8.58 -8.32
CA VAL A 152 3.83 -7.83 -8.72
C VAL A 152 3.56 -7.94 -10.23
N LEU A 153 4.61 -7.99 -11.05
CA LEU A 153 4.49 -7.84 -12.50
C LEU A 153 3.55 -8.88 -13.15
N PRO A 154 3.59 -10.18 -12.82
CA PRO A 154 2.66 -11.16 -13.38
C PRO A 154 1.19 -10.84 -13.06
N VAL A 155 0.91 -10.46 -11.81
CA VAL A 155 -0.44 -10.07 -11.37
C VAL A 155 -0.92 -8.85 -12.17
N ALA A 156 -0.07 -7.84 -12.34
CA ALA A 156 -0.41 -6.66 -13.13
C ALA A 156 -0.69 -6.99 -14.60
N VAL A 157 0.09 -7.88 -15.23
CA VAL A 157 -0.13 -8.30 -16.62
C VAL A 157 -1.44 -9.05 -16.78
N GLU A 158 -1.83 -9.87 -15.81
CA GLU A 158 -3.10 -10.58 -15.84
C GLU A 158 -4.27 -9.59 -15.73
N GLN A 159 -4.18 -8.60 -14.83
CA GLN A 159 -5.21 -7.56 -14.71
C GLN A 159 -5.40 -6.74 -16.00
N VAL A 160 -4.36 -6.55 -16.82
CA VAL A 160 -4.45 -5.84 -18.10
C VAL A 160 -5.27 -6.61 -19.14
N ARG A 161 -5.37 -7.94 -19.00
CA ARG A 161 -6.15 -8.80 -19.89
C ARG A 161 -7.62 -8.86 -19.52
N GLN A 162 -7.93 -8.56 -18.26
CA GLN A 162 -9.30 -8.54 -17.74
C GLN A 162 -10.01 -7.26 -18.21
N VAL A 163 -11.02 -7.41 -19.05
CA VAL A 163 -11.95 -6.34 -19.44
C VAL A 163 -13.37 -6.81 -19.19
N GLN A 164 -14.29 -5.86 -18.98
CA GLN A 164 -15.71 -6.16 -18.79
C GLN A 164 -16.28 -6.90 -20.00
N GLU A 165 -17.27 -7.74 -19.76
CA GLU A 165 -18.01 -8.42 -20.83
C GLU A 165 -18.63 -7.39 -21.78
N GLY A 166 -18.52 -7.62 -23.09
CA GLY A 166 -18.98 -6.69 -24.11
C GLY A 166 -17.97 -5.60 -24.51
N VAL A 167 -16.86 -5.44 -23.78
CA VAL A 167 -15.77 -4.53 -24.16
C VAL A 167 -14.72 -5.27 -24.99
N SER A 168 -14.19 -4.61 -26.03
CA SER A 168 -13.14 -5.22 -26.87
C SER A 168 -11.90 -5.58 -26.04
N PRO A 169 -11.34 -6.79 -26.19
CA PRO A 169 -10.16 -7.25 -25.44
C PRO A 169 -8.89 -6.42 -25.73
N VAL A 170 -8.90 -5.60 -26.79
CA VAL A 170 -7.81 -4.69 -27.12
C VAL A 170 -7.75 -3.49 -26.16
N VAL A 171 -8.88 -3.14 -25.52
CA VAL A 171 -8.99 -1.94 -24.68
C VAL A 171 -8.03 -2.01 -23.49
N GLY A 172 -7.99 -3.13 -22.76
CA GLY A 172 -7.09 -3.31 -21.61
C GLY A 172 -5.61 -3.08 -21.96
N PRO A 173 -5.04 -3.84 -22.92
CA PRO A 173 -3.67 -3.64 -23.39
C PRO A 173 -3.38 -2.24 -23.94
N SER A 174 -4.35 -1.63 -24.64
CA SER A 174 -4.18 -0.27 -25.18
C SER A 174 -4.10 0.78 -24.08
N GLY A 175 -4.98 0.69 -23.07
CA GLY A 175 -4.96 1.52 -21.88
C GLY A 175 -3.66 1.38 -21.12
N ALA A 176 -3.23 0.14 -20.85
CA ALA A 176 -1.98 -0.14 -20.14
C ALA A 176 -0.74 0.43 -20.85
N ARG A 177 -0.64 0.25 -22.18
CA ARG A 177 0.46 0.82 -22.99
C ARG A 177 0.47 2.34 -22.93
N PHE A 178 -0.70 2.97 -23.02
CA PHE A 178 -0.81 4.42 -22.98
C PHE A 178 -0.46 4.99 -21.60
N THR A 179 -0.99 4.39 -20.53
CA THR A 179 -0.63 4.71 -19.13
C THR A 179 0.88 4.59 -18.93
N LEU A 180 1.48 3.47 -19.34
CA LEU A 180 2.91 3.24 -19.18
C LEU A 180 3.75 4.26 -19.97
N ALA A 181 3.35 4.55 -21.22
CA ALA A 181 4.03 5.55 -22.04
C ALA A 181 3.95 6.94 -21.39
N ALA A 182 2.78 7.35 -20.89
CA ALA A 182 2.59 8.60 -20.18
C ALA A 182 3.47 8.67 -18.91
N ALA A 183 3.49 7.59 -18.11
CA ALA A 183 4.31 7.50 -16.91
C ALA A 183 5.80 7.62 -17.22
N VAL A 184 6.30 6.93 -18.25
CA VAL A 184 7.72 6.98 -18.64
C VAL A 184 8.09 8.38 -19.14
N VAL A 185 7.27 8.97 -20.01
CA VAL A 185 7.53 10.31 -20.56
C VAL A 185 7.54 11.36 -19.45
N LEU A 186 6.56 11.36 -18.55
CA LEU A 186 6.49 12.31 -17.44
C LEU A 186 7.61 12.11 -16.42
N SER A 187 7.97 10.86 -16.10
CA SER A 187 9.03 10.58 -15.13
C SER A 187 10.42 10.95 -15.66
N VAL A 188 10.70 10.69 -16.94
CA VAL A 188 12.04 10.92 -17.54
C VAL A 188 12.18 12.35 -18.07
N ARG A 189 11.20 12.82 -18.85
CA ARG A 189 11.26 14.10 -19.57
C ARG A 189 10.40 15.20 -18.95
N GLY A 190 9.53 14.86 -17.99
CA GLY A 190 8.71 15.86 -17.31
C GLY A 190 9.56 16.81 -16.47
N PRO A 191 9.09 18.06 -16.30
CA PRO A 191 9.74 19.04 -15.44
C PRO A 191 9.74 18.54 -13.98
N LEU A 192 10.72 18.99 -13.19
CA LEU A 192 10.96 18.47 -11.84
C LEU A 192 9.72 18.55 -10.94
N SER A 193 8.92 19.61 -11.08
CA SER A 193 7.67 19.81 -10.33
C SER A 193 6.55 18.83 -10.71
N TRP A 194 6.58 18.22 -11.89
CA TRP A 194 5.55 17.30 -12.39
C TRP A 194 5.91 15.84 -12.17
N ARG A 195 7.19 15.51 -11.99
CA ARG A 195 7.65 14.12 -11.78
C ARG A 195 6.94 13.41 -10.62
N PRO A 196 6.73 14.05 -9.45
CA PRO A 196 5.98 13.43 -8.35
C PRO A 196 4.52 13.12 -8.69
N TRP A 197 3.94 13.82 -9.67
CA TRP A 197 2.56 13.64 -10.14
C TRP A 197 2.45 12.65 -11.31
N SER A 198 3.57 12.17 -11.83
CA SER A 198 3.63 11.25 -12.96
C SER A 198 2.72 10.02 -12.79
N PRO A 199 2.70 9.31 -11.64
CA PRO A 199 1.80 8.17 -11.45
C PRO A 199 0.32 8.56 -11.60
N LEU A 200 -0.10 9.66 -10.96
CA LEU A 200 -1.50 10.11 -10.99
C LEU A 200 -1.93 10.54 -12.39
N ILE A 201 -1.12 11.37 -13.06
CA ILE A 201 -1.41 11.86 -14.41
C ILE A 201 -1.45 10.70 -15.41
N SER A 202 -0.55 9.73 -15.26
CA SER A 202 -0.52 8.56 -16.14
C SER A 202 -1.77 7.68 -16.00
N ILE A 203 -2.23 7.45 -14.76
CA ILE A 203 -3.49 6.73 -14.49
C ILE A 203 -4.65 7.48 -15.12
N ALA A 204 -4.75 8.79 -14.88
CA ALA A 204 -5.81 9.62 -15.45
C ALA A 204 -5.82 9.56 -16.99
N ALA A 205 -4.65 9.64 -17.62
CA ALA A 205 -4.51 9.54 -19.08
C ALA A 205 -5.00 8.17 -19.61
N GLY A 206 -4.64 7.07 -18.93
CA GLY A 206 -5.14 5.74 -19.22
C GLY A 206 -6.65 5.59 -19.06
N CYS A 207 -7.20 6.14 -17.97
CA CYS A 207 -8.63 6.16 -17.70
C CYS A 207 -9.40 6.92 -18.80
N VAL A 208 -8.89 8.08 -19.23
CA VAL A 208 -9.49 8.85 -20.33
C VAL A 208 -9.51 8.04 -21.62
N LEU A 209 -8.39 7.41 -22.00
CA LEU A 209 -8.34 6.59 -23.20
C LEU A 209 -9.34 5.43 -23.15
N THR A 210 -9.38 4.69 -22.04
CA THR A 210 -10.27 3.54 -21.89
C THR A 210 -11.75 3.94 -21.80
N ALA A 211 -12.06 5.11 -21.23
CA ALA A 211 -13.40 5.68 -21.25
C ALA A 211 -13.85 6.05 -22.68
N LEU A 212 -12.97 6.64 -23.50
CA LEU A 212 -13.25 6.93 -24.91
C LEU A 212 -13.48 5.67 -25.76
N LEU A 213 -12.93 4.54 -25.32
CA LEU A 213 -13.13 3.22 -25.94
C LEU A 213 -14.38 2.48 -25.40
N GLY A 214 -15.20 3.13 -24.58
CA GLY A 214 -16.48 2.59 -24.11
C GLY A 214 -16.37 1.58 -22.96
N ALA A 215 -15.27 1.57 -22.21
CA ALA A 215 -15.05 0.58 -21.15
C ALA A 215 -15.66 0.95 -19.78
N TYR A 216 -16.34 2.10 -19.69
CA TYR A 216 -16.79 2.68 -18.42
C TYR A 216 -18.31 2.68 -18.34
N GLU A 217 -18.85 2.16 -17.24
CA GLU A 217 -20.26 2.24 -16.91
C GLU A 217 -20.54 3.52 -16.12
N VAL A 218 -20.80 4.62 -16.83
CA VAL A 218 -20.98 5.96 -16.23
C VAL A 218 -22.18 6.02 -15.28
N GLN A 219 -23.20 5.19 -15.51
CA GLN A 219 -24.42 5.16 -14.71
C GLN A 219 -24.13 4.85 -13.23
N ARG A 220 -23.20 3.94 -12.94
CA ARG A 220 -22.77 3.63 -11.57
C ARG A 220 -22.21 4.84 -10.82
N VAL A 221 -21.57 5.77 -11.53
CA VAL A 221 -21.02 6.99 -10.93
C VAL A 221 -22.11 8.01 -10.65
N ILE A 222 -23.11 8.10 -11.53
CA ILE A 222 -24.26 9.00 -11.38
C ILE A 222 -25.13 8.57 -10.20
N ASP A 223 -25.34 7.27 -10.04
CA ASP A 223 -26.20 6.70 -9.00
C ASP A 223 -25.50 6.59 -7.64
N ALA A 224 -24.18 6.83 -7.58
CA ALA A 224 -23.41 6.74 -6.35
C ALA A 224 -23.76 7.88 -5.37
N PRO A 225 -23.89 7.58 -4.07
CA PRO A 225 -24.11 8.61 -3.06
C PRO A 225 -22.89 9.52 -2.90
N TRP A 226 -23.12 10.81 -2.64
CA TRP A 226 -22.06 11.80 -2.41
C TRP A 226 -21.23 11.52 -1.15
N PHE A 227 -21.83 10.87 -0.15
CA PHE A 227 -21.17 10.50 1.10
C PHE A 227 -21.39 9.00 1.36
N GLY A 228 -20.27 8.29 1.55
CA GLY A 228 -20.26 6.89 1.95
C GLY A 228 -19.52 6.73 3.26
N VAL A 229 -20.12 6.01 4.19
CA VAL A 229 -19.50 5.57 5.44
C VAL A 229 -19.63 4.05 5.45
N PRO A 230 -18.57 3.29 5.78
CA PRO A 230 -18.71 1.84 5.86
C PRO A 230 -19.74 1.55 6.94
N GLU A 231 -20.74 0.74 6.61
CA GLU A 231 -21.65 0.23 7.62
C GLU A 231 -20.83 -0.43 8.74
N PRO A 232 -21.25 -0.32 10.02
CA PRO A 232 -20.56 -0.93 11.16
C PRO A 232 -20.77 -2.46 11.18
N ARG A 233 -20.52 -3.12 10.05
CA ARG A 233 -20.56 -4.55 9.83
C ARG A 233 -19.16 -5.10 10.08
N PHE A 234 -18.84 -5.38 11.33
CA PHE A 234 -17.62 -6.14 11.63
C PHE A 234 -17.85 -7.59 11.19
N PRO A 235 -16.99 -8.16 10.32
CA PRO A 235 -17.22 -9.51 9.81
C PRO A 235 -17.23 -10.56 10.91
N GLY A 236 -16.51 -10.32 12.01
CA GLY A 236 -16.30 -11.32 13.05
C GLY A 236 -14.89 -11.90 12.99
N PHE A 237 -14.61 -12.80 13.91
CA PHE A 237 -13.41 -13.63 13.90
C PHE A 237 -13.86 -15.09 13.88
N ASP A 238 -13.26 -15.89 13.01
CA ASP A 238 -13.33 -17.34 13.16
C ASP A 238 -12.47 -17.74 14.37
N LEU A 239 -13.12 -18.07 15.47
CA LEU A 239 -12.47 -18.51 16.71
C LEU A 239 -12.30 -20.03 16.79
N THR A 240 -12.72 -20.76 15.75
CA THR A 240 -12.65 -22.21 15.64
C THR A 240 -11.71 -22.61 14.50
N PRO A 241 -10.38 -22.55 14.71
CA PRO A 241 -9.41 -22.71 13.62
C PRO A 241 -9.53 -24.10 12.97
N GLY A 242 -10.22 -24.12 11.83
CA GLY A 242 -10.47 -25.30 11.00
C GLY A 242 -9.28 -25.68 10.14
N VAL A 243 -9.50 -26.60 9.20
CA VAL A 243 -8.43 -27.08 8.30
C VAL A 243 -7.95 -25.95 7.40
N GLU A 244 -8.85 -25.07 6.93
CA GLU A 244 -8.53 -23.93 6.08
C GLU A 244 -7.58 -22.96 6.80
N PHE A 245 -7.85 -22.65 8.06
CA PHE A 245 -6.99 -21.79 8.88
C PHE A 245 -5.56 -22.31 8.95
N TRP A 246 -5.38 -23.58 9.32
CA TRP A 246 -4.05 -24.17 9.44
C TRP A 246 -3.34 -24.36 8.11
N ALA A 247 -4.09 -24.53 7.01
CA ALA A 247 -3.54 -24.62 5.66
C ALA A 247 -2.99 -23.28 5.16
N LEU A 248 -3.71 -22.18 5.43
CA LEU A 248 -3.35 -20.84 4.95
C LEU A 248 -2.37 -20.10 5.88
N LEU A 249 -2.38 -20.38 7.18
CA LEU A 249 -1.55 -19.70 8.17
C LEU A 249 -0.04 -19.66 7.82
N PRO A 250 0.61 -20.75 7.36
CA PRO A 250 2.03 -20.70 6.97
C PRO A 250 2.31 -19.69 5.85
N THR A 251 1.40 -19.59 4.87
CA THR A 251 1.53 -18.65 3.76
C THR A 251 1.39 -17.21 4.26
N PHE A 252 0.37 -16.92 5.07
CA PHE A 252 0.21 -15.62 5.72
C PHE A 252 1.41 -15.26 6.60
N ALA A 253 1.95 -16.22 7.35
CA ALA A 253 3.12 -16.04 8.19
C ALA A 253 4.34 -15.61 7.38
N ILE A 254 4.65 -16.31 6.28
CA ILE A 254 5.77 -15.97 5.40
C ILE A 254 5.59 -14.58 4.78
N LEU A 255 4.41 -14.29 4.23
CA LEU A 255 4.12 -12.98 3.63
C LEU A 255 4.21 -11.85 4.65
N THR A 256 3.79 -12.09 5.88
CA THR A 256 3.88 -11.11 6.97
C THR A 256 5.32 -10.80 7.37
N LEU A 257 6.20 -11.79 7.33
CA LEU A 257 7.63 -11.59 7.53
C LEU A 257 8.26 -10.80 6.37
N VAL A 258 7.90 -11.13 5.12
CA VAL A 258 8.33 -10.37 3.93
C VAL A 258 7.86 -8.91 4.03
N LEU A 259 6.61 -8.69 4.42
CA LEU A 259 6.05 -7.35 4.67
C LEU A 259 6.82 -6.62 5.77
N GLY A 260 7.17 -7.32 6.85
CA GLY A 260 8.00 -6.76 7.92
C GLY A 260 9.37 -6.28 7.43
N ILE A 261 10.05 -7.07 6.60
CA ILE A 261 11.32 -6.66 5.97
C ILE A 261 11.13 -5.46 5.04
N LYS A 262 10.01 -5.42 4.30
CA LYS A 262 9.64 -4.27 3.48
C LYS A 262 9.46 -3.01 4.33
N VAL A 263 8.67 -3.08 5.40
CA VAL A 263 8.42 -1.93 6.31
C VAL A 263 9.72 -1.43 6.94
N ILE A 264 10.63 -2.34 7.31
CA ILE A 264 11.96 -1.97 7.78
C ILE A 264 12.69 -1.16 6.71
N SER A 265 12.72 -1.67 5.48
CA SER A 265 13.40 -1.03 4.35
C SER A 265 12.83 0.34 4.03
N ASP A 266 11.50 0.46 3.93
CA ASP A 266 10.81 1.73 3.66
C ASP A 266 11.10 2.75 4.76
N THR A 267 11.02 2.34 6.03
CA THR A 267 11.27 3.25 7.16
C THR A 267 12.72 3.73 7.20
N MET A 268 13.68 2.86 6.88
CA MET A 268 15.09 3.24 6.79
C MET A 268 15.33 4.26 5.66
N VAL A 269 14.76 4.01 4.48
CA VAL A 269 14.89 4.92 3.32
C VAL A 269 14.25 6.27 3.60
N VAL A 270 13.03 6.29 4.13
CA VAL A 270 12.35 7.54 4.50
C VAL A 270 13.15 8.30 5.56
N GLN A 271 13.67 7.62 6.58
CA GLN A 271 14.50 8.26 7.59
C GLN A 271 15.77 8.88 6.99
N GLN A 272 16.46 8.19 6.08
CA GLN A 272 17.65 8.72 5.42
C GLN A 272 17.33 9.89 4.46
N ALA A 273 16.20 9.82 3.76
CA ALA A 273 15.75 10.87 2.85
C ALA A 273 15.21 12.11 3.58
N SER A 274 14.89 11.99 4.87
CA SER A 274 14.29 13.05 5.67
C SER A 274 15.29 14.06 6.24
N PHE A 275 16.61 13.84 6.13
CA PHE A 275 17.61 14.76 6.67
C PHE A 275 18.50 15.32 5.57
N ARG A 276 18.90 16.60 5.69
CA ARG A 276 19.83 17.24 4.75
C ARG A 276 21.20 16.59 4.83
N GLU A 277 21.63 16.31 6.04
CA GLU A 277 22.88 15.61 6.32
C GLU A 277 22.63 14.12 6.55
N PRO A 278 23.43 13.22 5.95
CA PRO A 278 23.30 11.79 6.18
C PRO A 278 23.46 11.46 7.67
N ARG A 279 22.46 10.78 8.24
CA ARG A 279 22.47 10.31 9.64
C ARG A 279 22.46 8.78 9.71
N ALA A 280 23.02 8.25 10.79
CA ALA A 280 22.91 6.82 11.09
C ALA A 280 21.44 6.44 11.31
N ILE A 281 21.07 5.24 10.89
CA ILE A 281 19.71 4.71 11.01
C ILE A 281 19.38 4.49 12.49
N ASP A 282 18.38 5.20 13.00
CA ASP A 282 17.82 4.93 14.33
C ASP A 282 16.76 3.82 14.24
N PHE A 283 17.13 2.64 14.73
CA PHE A 283 16.26 1.47 14.74
C PHE A 283 15.07 1.58 15.69
N ARG A 284 15.02 2.58 16.58
CA ARG A 284 13.84 2.83 17.42
C ARG A 284 12.65 3.31 16.58
N HIS A 285 12.92 4.15 15.58
CA HIS A 285 11.91 4.61 14.62
C HIS A 285 11.50 3.47 13.69
N VAL A 286 12.46 2.68 13.23
CA VAL A 286 12.18 1.47 12.43
C VAL A 286 11.28 0.49 13.20
N GLN A 287 11.59 0.22 14.47
CA GLN A 287 10.75 -0.62 15.32
C GLN A 287 9.33 -0.05 15.50
N GLY A 288 9.22 1.26 15.67
CA GLY A 288 7.93 1.96 15.72
C GLY A 288 7.13 1.80 14.43
N GLY A 289 7.80 1.87 13.29
CA GLY A 289 7.22 1.65 11.97
C GLY A 289 6.63 0.26 11.82
N ILE A 290 7.35 -0.78 12.25
CA ILE A 290 6.85 -2.16 12.23
C ILE A 290 5.65 -2.32 13.15
N ASN A 291 5.70 -1.81 14.39
CA ASN A 291 4.60 -1.94 15.33
C ASN A 291 3.32 -1.24 14.84
N ALA A 292 3.43 -0.06 14.22
CA ALA A 292 2.28 0.61 13.62
C ALA A 292 1.70 -0.21 12.45
N ASN A 293 2.56 -0.82 11.62
CA ASN A 293 2.10 -1.71 10.57
C ASN A 293 1.39 -2.96 11.12
N SER A 294 1.92 -3.57 12.18
CA SER A 294 1.29 -4.73 12.83
C SER A 294 -0.09 -4.39 13.37
N ILE A 295 -0.28 -3.19 13.93
CA ILE A 295 -1.60 -2.70 14.35
C ILE A 295 -2.53 -2.56 13.13
N GLY A 296 -2.00 -2.07 12.01
CA GLY A 296 -2.75 -2.03 10.74
C GLY A 296 -3.26 -3.40 10.32
N MET A 297 -2.43 -4.44 10.45
CA MET A 297 -2.84 -5.81 10.16
C MET A 297 -3.90 -6.34 11.13
N VAL A 298 -3.91 -5.90 12.39
CA VAL A 298 -4.97 -6.29 13.34
C VAL A 298 -6.30 -5.62 13.01
N LEU A 299 -6.26 -4.41 12.44
CA LEU A 299 -7.45 -3.64 12.09
C LEU A 299 -8.04 -4.02 10.72
N ALA A 300 -7.21 -4.54 9.81
CA ALA A 300 -7.55 -4.93 8.44
C ALA A 300 -8.30 -6.27 8.37
#